data_AF-E4UVR9-F1
#
_entry.id   AF-E4UVR9-F1
#
_cell.length_a   1.000
_cell.length_b   1.000
_cell.length_c   1.000
_cell.angle_alpha   90.00
_cell.angle_beta   90.00
_cell.angle_gamma   90.00
#
_symmetry.space_group_name_H-M   'P 1'
#
loop_
_entity.id
_entity.type
_entity.pdbx_description
1 polymer ?
#
loop_
_entity_poly.entity_id
_entity_poly.type
_entity_poly.pdbx_seq_one_letter_code
_entity_poly.pdbx_strand_id
1 'polypeptide(L)'
;MKRAIATVFLLLFALYALFYSSTAAQRPWPGRSKYQHGFATQQQDTLRVMFVGDSMTQGKEGDWTWRYRMWQWFQDQDIPVTFVGPYTGTVERDAPAPPLYESTEAPKASIKISGGYAPGVSPNFDRHHFAIWGRAAAVDKHLIYDVVTAHPTDMMLLMLGFNDLGWLFSKPMDAVASLYDLINNARKANPNLKFAVANIPQRSFIGRGDLPVSTEEYNSILRLALPQWSTEKSPIHLVELQEHYSCGMSACEASYDGLHPNAQGEFQIANAFTLTLINDFKIGSSPLIVPLNL
;
A
#
# COMPACT_ATOMS: atom_id res chain seq x y z
N MET A 1 -5.01 27.78 28.86
CA MET A 1 -5.90 26.77 28.25
C MET A 1 -5.36 26.09 26.99
N LYS A 2 -4.58 26.75 26.11
CA LYS A 2 -4.05 26.10 24.88
C LYS A 2 -2.82 25.19 25.03
N ARG A 3 -2.14 25.19 26.19
CA ARG A 3 -0.97 24.33 26.45
C ARG A 3 -1.26 23.04 27.24
N ALA A 4 -2.47 22.90 27.81
CA ALA A 4 -2.84 21.73 28.61
C ALA A 4 -3.44 20.58 27.78
N ILE A 5 -3.93 20.86 26.57
CA ILE A 5 -4.56 19.86 25.70
C ILE A 5 -3.51 19.05 24.92
N ALA A 6 -2.38 19.67 24.55
CA ALA A 6 -1.29 18.97 23.86
C ALA A 6 -0.60 17.89 24.71
N THR A 7 -0.52 18.09 26.03
CA THR A 7 0.13 17.13 26.95
C THR A 7 -0.74 15.90 27.23
N VAL A 8 -2.07 16.01 27.11
CA VAL A 8 -3.02 14.91 27.34
C VAL A 8 -3.05 13.94 26.14
N PHE A 9 -2.78 14.41 24.91
CA PHE A 9 -2.67 13.55 23.73
C PHE A 9 -1.35 12.75 23.68
N LEU A 10 -0.24 13.28 24.20
CA LEU A 10 1.03 12.54 24.28
C LEU A 10 1.05 11.44 25.36
N LEU A 11 0.30 11.63 26.46
CA LEU A 11 0.28 10.67 27.58
C LEU A 11 -0.60 9.44 27.31
N LEU A 12 -1.58 9.52 26.40
CA LEU A 12 -2.40 8.37 25.98
C LEU A 12 -1.68 7.43 24.99
N PHE A 13 -0.69 7.92 24.24
CA PHE A 13 0.14 7.09 23.37
C PHE A 13 1.19 6.27 24.14
N ALA A 14 1.65 6.75 25.29
CA ALA A 14 2.72 6.08 26.06
C ALA A 14 2.21 4.96 26.99
N LEU A 15 0.94 4.97 27.39
CA LEU A 15 0.39 4.02 28.37
C LEU A 15 -0.30 2.78 27.75
N TYR A 16 -0.60 2.78 26.45
CA TYR A 16 -1.17 1.61 25.77
C TYR A 16 -0.13 0.54 25.39
N ALA A 17 1.16 0.88 25.43
CA ALA A 17 2.27 -0.01 25.06
C ALA A 17 2.64 -1.06 26.12
N LEU A 18 1.93 -1.12 27.26
CA LEU A 18 2.31 -1.97 28.41
C LEU A 18 1.39 -3.17 28.67
N PHE A 19 0.30 -3.39 27.92
CA PHE A 19 -0.65 -4.48 28.22
C PHE A 19 -1.16 -5.30 27.02
N TYR A 20 -0.34 -5.54 26.00
CA TYR A 20 -0.59 -6.62 25.04
C TYR A 20 0.69 -7.37 24.70
N SER A 21 1.11 -8.23 25.62
CA SER A 21 2.02 -9.34 25.34
C SER A 21 1.19 -10.63 25.18
N SER A 22 0.63 -10.83 23.99
CA SER A 22 0.18 -12.16 23.54
C SER A 22 1.20 -12.70 22.54
N THR A 23 1.99 -13.67 22.99
CA THR A 23 3.01 -14.36 22.21
C THR A 23 2.36 -15.40 21.30
N ALA A 24 1.85 -14.97 20.15
CA ALA A 24 1.83 -15.84 18.97
C ALA A 24 3.13 -15.60 18.20
N ALA A 25 4.09 -16.52 18.35
CA ALA A 25 5.36 -16.47 17.63
C ALA A 25 5.10 -16.53 16.11
N GLN A 26 5.07 -15.36 15.47
CA GLN A 26 5.07 -15.25 14.01
C GLN A 26 6.48 -15.61 13.51
N ARG A 27 6.53 -16.50 12.52
CA ARG A 27 7.77 -17.06 11.98
C ARG A 27 8.54 -15.99 11.17
N PRO A 28 9.88 -15.99 11.22
CA PRO A 28 10.70 -15.09 10.40
C PRO A 28 10.58 -15.40 8.90
N TRP A 29 10.78 -14.36 8.09
CA TRP A 29 10.64 -14.33 6.64
C TRP A 29 11.48 -15.40 5.90
N PRO A 30 10.90 -16.21 5.00
CA PRO A 30 11.63 -17.21 4.22
C PRO A 30 12.16 -16.59 2.92
N GLY A 31 13.21 -15.76 2.99
CA GLY A 31 13.72 -15.12 1.78
C GLY A 31 14.99 -14.31 1.95
N ARG A 32 16.13 -14.97 2.21
CA ARG A 32 17.44 -14.37 1.92
C ARG A 32 17.77 -14.61 0.45
N SER A 33 17.46 -13.65 -0.42
CA SER A 33 18.09 -13.56 -1.73
C SER A 33 19.53 -13.05 -1.56
N LYS A 34 20.50 -13.76 -2.11
CA LYS A 34 21.90 -13.35 -2.14
C LYS A 34 22.09 -12.31 -3.26
N TYR A 35 21.95 -11.03 -2.95
CA TYR A 35 22.47 -9.99 -3.84
C TYR A 35 24.00 -9.94 -3.69
N GLN A 36 24.71 -10.23 -4.78
CA GLN A 36 26.16 -10.02 -4.88
C GLN A 36 26.42 -8.54 -5.18
N HIS A 37 27.31 -7.92 -4.40
CA HIS A 37 27.78 -6.56 -4.64
C HIS A 37 28.67 -6.50 -5.88
N GLY A 38 28.16 -5.90 -6.96
CA GLY A 38 28.98 -5.34 -8.03
C GLY A 38 29.38 -3.90 -7.67
N PHE A 39 30.65 -3.56 -7.84
CA PHE A 39 31.17 -2.21 -7.67
C PHE A 39 30.54 -1.28 -8.73
N ALA A 40 29.90 -0.19 -8.29
CA ALA A 40 29.30 0.80 -9.19
C ALA A 40 30.06 2.13 -9.11
N THR A 41 30.61 2.50 -10.26
CA THR A 41 30.93 3.86 -10.69
C THR A 41 29.73 4.80 -10.50
N GLN A 42 29.97 6.08 -10.23
CA GLN A 42 28.99 7.15 -10.03
C GLN A 42 27.89 7.13 -11.11
N GLN A 43 26.79 6.45 -10.80
CA GLN A 43 25.58 6.35 -11.61
C GLN A 43 24.60 7.39 -11.03
N GLN A 44 23.93 8.14 -11.89
CA GLN A 44 22.87 9.05 -11.49
C GLN A 44 21.88 8.27 -10.60
N ASP A 45 21.81 8.61 -9.31
CA ASP A 45 21.16 7.76 -8.30
C ASP A 45 19.69 7.51 -8.68
N THR A 46 19.39 6.30 -9.13
CA THR A 46 18.05 5.87 -9.52
C THR A 46 17.18 5.79 -8.26
N LEU A 47 16.01 6.44 -8.27
CA LEU A 47 15.12 6.45 -7.11
C LEU A 47 14.50 5.05 -6.92
N ARG A 48 14.66 4.44 -5.73
CA ARG A 48 14.06 3.14 -5.44
C ARG A 48 12.69 3.30 -4.81
N VAL A 49 11.65 2.85 -5.52
CA VAL A 49 10.25 3.02 -5.13
C VAL A 49 9.65 1.67 -4.73
N MET A 50 9.14 1.57 -3.50
CA MET A 50 8.40 0.40 -3.02
C MET A 50 6.90 0.69 -3.03
N PHE A 51 6.15 -0.13 -3.74
CA PHE A 51 4.69 -0.15 -3.68
C PHE A 51 4.26 -1.06 -2.53
N VAL A 52 3.65 -0.49 -1.50
CA VAL A 52 3.15 -1.22 -0.33
C VAL A 52 1.64 -1.18 -0.32
N GLY A 53 0.98 -2.33 -0.24
CA GLY A 53 -0.48 -2.34 -0.22
C GLY A 53 -1.11 -3.72 -0.11
N ASP A 54 -2.38 -3.78 -0.49
CA ASP A 54 -3.19 -4.99 -0.43
C ASP A 54 -3.61 -5.46 -1.83
N SER A 55 -4.84 -5.97 -1.97
CA SER A 55 -5.41 -6.44 -3.22
C SER A 55 -5.50 -5.37 -4.29
N MET A 56 -5.81 -4.13 -3.91
CA MET A 56 -5.91 -3.02 -4.87
C MET A 56 -4.54 -2.63 -5.43
N THR A 57 -3.45 -2.92 -4.71
CA THR A 57 -2.07 -2.75 -5.21
C THR A 57 -1.56 -3.99 -5.92
N GLN A 58 -1.81 -5.19 -5.39
CA GLN A 58 -1.35 -6.42 -6.01
C GLN A 58 -2.03 -6.67 -7.37
N GLY A 59 -3.35 -6.48 -7.45
CA GLY A 59 -4.15 -6.88 -8.60
C GLY A 59 -4.32 -8.39 -8.71
N LYS A 60 -5.14 -8.82 -9.67
CA LYS A 60 -5.32 -10.23 -10.04
C LYS A 60 -4.75 -10.51 -11.42
N GLU A 61 -4.65 -11.79 -11.75
CA GLU A 61 -4.14 -12.26 -13.03
C GLU A 61 -4.89 -11.64 -14.21
N GLY A 62 -4.13 -11.02 -15.11
CA GLY A 62 -4.65 -10.32 -16.28
C GLY A 62 -4.93 -8.83 -16.07
N ASP A 63 -4.80 -8.31 -14.86
CA ASP A 63 -4.83 -6.86 -14.61
C ASP A 63 -3.54 -6.21 -15.15
N TRP A 64 -3.61 -4.92 -15.51
CA TRP A 64 -2.41 -4.13 -15.77
C TRP A 64 -1.85 -3.59 -14.45
N THR A 65 -2.75 -3.28 -13.51
CA THR A 65 -2.51 -2.63 -12.20
C THR A 65 -2.10 -1.16 -12.31
N TRP A 66 -2.44 -0.36 -11.30
CA TRP A 66 -2.00 1.03 -11.22
C TRP A 66 -0.47 1.17 -11.11
N ARG A 67 0.23 0.11 -10.67
CA ARG A 67 1.71 0.06 -10.65
C ARG A 67 2.29 0.16 -12.06
N TYR A 68 1.66 -0.52 -13.03
CA TYR A 68 2.07 -0.38 -14.43
C TYR A 68 1.82 1.04 -14.94
N ARG A 69 0.69 1.66 -14.56
CA ARG A 69 0.38 3.05 -14.94
C ARG A 69 1.39 4.04 -14.37
N MET A 70 1.81 3.84 -13.10
CA MET A 70 2.88 4.61 -12.48
C MET A 70 4.22 4.40 -13.19
N TRP A 71 4.55 3.16 -13.58
CA TRP A 71 5.77 2.88 -14.34
C TRP A 71 5.76 3.60 -15.70
N GLN A 72 4.65 3.56 -16.44
CA GLN A 72 4.50 4.32 -17.68
C GLN A 72 4.72 5.81 -17.44
N TRP A 73 4.12 6.37 -16.37
CA TRP A 73 4.30 7.78 -16.03
C TRP A 73 5.76 8.13 -15.70
N PHE A 74 6.49 7.32 -14.91
CA PHE A 74 7.91 7.59 -14.65
C PHE A 74 8.74 7.59 -15.93
N GLN A 75 8.45 6.67 -16.86
CA GLN A 75 9.10 6.62 -18.17
C GLN A 75 8.77 7.86 -19.00
N ASP A 76 7.50 8.26 -19.06
CA ASP A 76 7.05 9.44 -19.82
C ASP A 76 7.60 10.76 -19.25
N GLN A 77 8.02 10.77 -17.98
CA GLN A 77 8.64 11.92 -17.32
C GLN A 77 10.18 11.86 -17.33
N ASP A 78 10.79 10.85 -17.97
CA ASP A 78 12.24 10.59 -17.97
C ASP A 78 12.85 10.52 -16.54
N ILE A 79 12.10 9.98 -15.57
CA ILE A 79 12.55 9.86 -14.18
C ILE A 79 13.14 8.46 -13.98
N PRO A 80 14.45 8.33 -13.69
CA PRO A 80 15.06 7.02 -13.45
C PRO A 80 14.55 6.46 -12.12
N VAL A 81 13.76 5.39 -12.22
CA VAL A 81 13.19 4.67 -11.06
C VAL A 81 13.47 3.18 -11.16
N THR A 82 13.71 2.55 -10.02
CA THR A 82 13.68 1.08 -9.86
C THR A 82 12.57 0.74 -8.87
N PHE A 83 11.66 -0.15 -9.25
CA PHE A 83 10.69 -0.66 -8.30
C PHE A 83 11.35 -1.74 -7.44
N VAL A 84 11.06 -1.72 -6.14
CA VAL A 84 11.69 -2.64 -5.19
C VAL A 84 10.64 -3.34 -4.33
N GLY A 85 10.95 -4.57 -3.93
CA GLY A 85 10.07 -5.40 -3.13
C GLY A 85 10.28 -6.88 -3.43
N PRO A 86 9.76 -7.77 -2.56
CA PRO A 86 9.98 -9.21 -2.69
C PRO A 86 9.10 -9.89 -3.75
N TYR A 87 8.01 -9.26 -4.17
CA TYR A 87 7.01 -9.87 -5.05
C TYR A 87 6.99 -9.22 -6.42
N THR A 88 6.65 -9.98 -7.44
CA THR A 88 6.55 -9.50 -8.82
C THR A 88 5.25 -9.87 -9.51
N GLY A 89 4.48 -10.84 -9.01
CA GLY A 89 3.23 -11.30 -9.65
C GLY A 89 1.96 -10.76 -9.00
N THR A 90 0.86 -10.94 -9.70
CA THR A 90 -0.51 -10.67 -9.23
C THR A 90 -1.09 -11.90 -8.54
N VAL A 91 -2.34 -11.84 -8.08
CA VAL A 91 -3.06 -13.03 -7.58
C VAL A 91 -3.40 -13.96 -8.75
N GLU A 92 -2.86 -15.19 -8.73
CA GLU A 92 -3.22 -16.21 -9.73
C GLU A 92 -4.71 -16.60 -9.68
N ARG A 93 -5.23 -17.08 -10.81
CA ARG A 93 -6.58 -17.64 -10.90
C ARG A 93 -6.72 -18.85 -9.97
N ASP A 94 -7.90 -18.99 -9.36
CA ASP A 94 -8.22 -20.22 -8.63
C ASP A 94 -8.14 -21.41 -9.59
N ALA A 95 -7.37 -22.42 -9.19
CA ALA A 95 -7.41 -23.70 -9.87
C ALA A 95 -8.84 -24.27 -9.78
N PRO A 96 -9.34 -24.95 -10.82
CA PRO A 96 -10.59 -25.68 -10.72
C PRO A 96 -10.54 -26.60 -9.50
N ALA A 97 -11.49 -26.47 -8.58
CA ALA A 97 -11.53 -27.33 -7.40
C ALA A 97 -11.75 -28.78 -7.88
N PRO A 98 -10.90 -29.75 -7.48
CA PRO A 98 -11.25 -31.15 -7.65
C PRO A 98 -12.54 -31.46 -6.87
N PRO A 99 -13.34 -32.46 -7.30
CA PRO A 99 -14.51 -32.87 -6.55
C PRO A 99 -14.14 -33.12 -5.08
N LEU A 100 -14.93 -32.57 -4.16
CA LEU A 100 -14.73 -32.67 -2.71
C LEU A 100 -14.64 -34.14 -2.30
N TYR A 101 -13.44 -34.64 -2.07
CA TYR A 101 -13.22 -35.76 -1.17
C TYR A 101 -13.02 -35.18 0.23
N GLU A 102 -13.61 -35.79 1.25
CA GLU A 102 -13.50 -35.35 2.64
C GLU A 102 -12.01 -35.32 3.05
N SER A 103 -11.37 -34.16 2.93
CA SER A 103 -10.06 -33.90 3.52
C SER A 103 -10.29 -33.25 4.89
N THR A 104 -9.85 -33.90 5.96
CA THR A 104 -9.98 -33.46 7.35
C THR A 104 -9.00 -32.35 7.75
N GLU A 105 -8.19 -31.84 6.81
CA GLU A 105 -7.28 -30.72 7.04
C GLU A 105 -7.68 -29.53 6.16
N ALA A 106 -7.95 -28.38 6.80
CA ALA A 106 -8.09 -27.13 6.08
C ALA A 106 -6.77 -26.82 5.35
N PRO A 107 -6.77 -26.53 4.04
CA PRO A 107 -5.55 -26.15 3.33
C PRO A 107 -4.92 -24.93 4.01
N LYS A 108 -3.62 -24.99 4.30
CA LYS A 108 -2.88 -23.79 4.70
C LYS A 108 -2.92 -22.81 3.54
N ALA A 109 -3.49 -21.63 3.75
CA ALA A 109 -3.54 -20.59 2.72
C ALA A 109 -2.11 -20.18 2.34
N SER A 110 -1.67 -20.57 1.15
CA SER A 110 -0.45 -20.08 0.53
C SER A 110 -0.67 -18.65 0.04
N ILE A 111 0.36 -17.81 0.17
CA ILE A 111 0.33 -16.45 -0.40
C ILE A 111 0.34 -16.57 -1.93
N LYS A 112 -0.68 -16.03 -2.58
CA LYS A 112 -0.83 -16.04 -4.04
C LYS A 112 -0.04 -14.89 -4.66
N ILE A 113 0.97 -15.19 -5.45
CA ILE A 113 1.92 -14.22 -6.04
C ILE A 113 2.42 -14.62 -7.44
N SER A 114 1.81 -15.62 -8.06
CA SER A 114 2.26 -16.19 -9.33
C SER A 114 1.42 -15.75 -10.53
N GLY A 115 0.36 -14.95 -10.30
CA GLY A 115 -0.47 -14.42 -11.36
C GLY A 115 0.31 -13.53 -12.33
N GLY A 116 0.01 -13.66 -13.62
CA GLY A 116 0.55 -12.80 -14.67
C GLY A 116 -0.17 -11.46 -14.77
N TYR A 117 0.44 -10.51 -15.49
CA TYR A 117 -0.22 -9.26 -15.87
C TYR A 117 -0.96 -9.40 -17.20
N ALA A 118 -1.72 -8.37 -17.57
CA ALA A 118 -2.35 -8.27 -18.88
C ALA A 118 -1.35 -8.53 -20.04
N PRO A 119 -1.77 -9.21 -21.13
CA PRO A 119 -0.87 -9.56 -22.24
C PRO A 119 -0.15 -8.39 -22.91
N GLY A 120 -0.70 -7.17 -22.82
CA GLY A 120 -0.11 -5.96 -23.39
C GLY A 120 0.89 -5.24 -22.48
N VAL A 121 1.13 -5.72 -21.24
CA VAL A 121 2.13 -5.14 -20.35
C VAL A 121 3.52 -5.31 -20.95
N SER A 122 4.28 -4.22 -20.98
CA SER A 122 5.65 -4.23 -21.48
C SER A 122 6.51 -5.29 -20.78
N PRO A 123 7.35 -6.05 -21.51
CA PRO A 123 8.29 -6.97 -20.89
C PRO A 123 9.32 -6.24 -20.01
N ASN A 124 9.53 -4.94 -20.24
CA ASN A 124 10.45 -4.10 -19.46
C ASN A 124 9.83 -3.49 -18.20
N PHE A 125 8.55 -3.77 -17.92
CA PHE A 125 7.91 -3.31 -16.70
C PHE A 125 8.67 -3.86 -15.48
N ASP A 126 9.16 -2.97 -14.62
CA ASP A 126 9.67 -3.35 -13.32
C ASP A 126 8.50 -3.69 -12.40
N ARG A 127 8.36 -4.97 -12.08
CA ARG A 127 7.15 -5.51 -11.44
C ARG A 127 7.24 -5.54 -9.93
N HIS A 128 8.37 -5.18 -9.33
CA HIS A 128 8.59 -5.43 -7.90
C HIS A 128 7.65 -4.62 -7.01
N HIS A 129 7.15 -5.24 -5.95
CA HIS A 129 6.28 -4.63 -4.96
C HIS A 129 6.26 -5.41 -3.64
N PHE A 130 5.66 -4.81 -2.62
CA PHE A 130 5.30 -5.44 -1.36
C PHE A 130 3.80 -5.28 -1.10
N ALA A 131 2.99 -5.98 -1.90
CA ALA A 131 1.54 -5.96 -1.74
C ALA A 131 0.95 -7.35 -1.87
N ILE A 132 0.06 -7.73 -0.95
CA ILE A 132 -0.63 -9.02 -0.99
C ILE A 132 -2.11 -8.81 -0.66
N TRP A 133 -2.95 -9.48 -1.43
CA TRP A 133 -4.39 -9.50 -1.29
C TRP A 133 -4.82 -9.88 0.12
N GLY A 134 -5.70 -9.05 0.71
CA GLY A 134 -6.25 -9.27 2.04
C GLY A 134 -5.35 -8.81 3.20
N ARG A 135 -4.15 -8.28 2.93
CA ARG A 135 -3.29 -7.76 4.01
C ARG A 135 -3.82 -6.46 4.60
N ALA A 136 -3.65 -6.35 5.91
CA ALA A 136 -4.02 -5.20 6.73
C ALA A 136 -2.74 -4.50 7.23
N ALA A 137 -2.83 -3.20 7.53
CA ALA A 137 -1.75 -2.46 8.17
C ALA A 137 -1.33 -3.11 9.50
N ALA A 138 -2.30 -3.65 10.24
CA ALA A 138 -2.08 -4.41 11.47
C ALA A 138 -1.14 -5.62 11.31
N VAL A 139 -1.05 -6.19 10.10
CA VAL A 139 -0.12 -7.29 9.78
C VAL A 139 1.21 -6.72 9.31
N ASP A 140 1.18 -5.79 8.36
CA ASP A 140 2.36 -5.30 7.64
C ASP A 140 3.34 -4.54 8.51
N LYS A 141 2.84 -3.89 9.58
CA LYS A 141 3.70 -3.21 10.55
C LYS A 141 4.78 -4.11 11.14
N HIS A 142 4.53 -5.41 11.25
CA HIS A 142 5.47 -6.38 11.81
C HIS A 142 6.49 -6.91 10.79
N LEU A 143 6.26 -6.68 9.49
CA LEU A 143 7.05 -7.26 8.40
C LEU A 143 7.91 -6.21 7.67
N ILE A 144 7.48 -4.95 7.70
CA ILE A 144 8.07 -3.90 6.85
C ILE A 144 9.55 -3.62 7.14
N TYR A 145 10.00 -3.75 8.38
CA TYR A 145 11.42 -3.54 8.73
C TYR A 145 12.32 -4.49 7.94
N ASP A 146 12.05 -5.80 8.02
CA ASP A 146 12.83 -6.83 7.33
C ASP A 146 12.76 -6.65 5.82
N VAL A 147 11.58 -6.29 5.29
CA VAL A 147 11.37 -6.05 3.86
C VAL A 147 12.20 -4.87 3.36
N VAL A 148 12.18 -3.72 4.06
CA VAL A 148 12.98 -2.54 3.66
C VAL A 148 14.48 -2.80 3.84
N THR A 149 14.89 -3.56 4.85
CA THR A 149 16.29 -3.97 5.00
C THR A 149 16.76 -4.88 3.85
N ALA A 150 15.91 -5.83 3.40
CA ALA A 150 16.24 -6.74 2.31
C ALA A 150 16.11 -6.09 0.91
N HIS A 151 15.24 -5.10 0.78
CA HIS A 151 14.93 -4.39 -0.46
C HIS A 151 15.03 -2.87 -0.19
N PRO A 152 16.25 -2.30 -0.20
CA PRO A 152 16.43 -0.94 0.27
C PRO A 152 15.66 0.03 -0.63
N THR A 153 14.94 0.93 0.03
CA THR A 153 13.87 1.75 -0.54
C THR A 153 14.14 3.22 -0.19
N ASP A 154 13.94 4.12 -1.15
CA ASP A 154 14.08 5.57 -0.94
C ASP A 154 12.72 6.26 -0.83
N MET A 155 11.70 5.71 -1.50
CA MET A 155 10.33 6.19 -1.45
C MET A 155 9.33 5.04 -1.36
N MET A 156 8.33 5.19 -0.49
CA MET A 156 7.24 4.24 -0.33
C MET A 156 5.93 4.86 -0.80
N LEU A 157 5.24 4.18 -1.72
CA LEU A 157 3.87 4.46 -2.11
C LEU A 157 2.97 3.48 -1.36
N LEU A 158 2.31 3.96 -0.30
CA LEU A 158 1.66 3.14 0.72
C LEU A 158 0.13 3.28 0.63
N MET A 159 -0.55 2.15 0.42
CA MET A 159 -2.01 2.07 0.33
C MET A 159 -2.51 0.84 1.11
N LEU A 160 -2.72 1.02 2.41
CA LEU A 160 -3.22 0.01 3.35
C LEU A 160 -4.27 0.64 4.27
N GLY A 161 -5.04 -0.21 4.95
CA GLY A 161 -6.07 0.19 5.92
C GLY A 161 -7.47 -0.27 5.54
N PHE A 162 -7.74 -0.55 4.26
CA PHE A 162 -9.08 -0.97 3.84
C PHE A 162 -9.46 -2.30 4.49
N ASN A 163 -8.57 -3.30 4.41
CA ASN A 163 -8.82 -4.61 5.03
C ASN A 163 -8.90 -4.54 6.55
N ASP A 164 -8.24 -3.56 7.19
CA ASP A 164 -8.35 -3.36 8.63
C ASP A 164 -9.81 -3.18 9.05
N LEU A 165 -10.56 -2.37 8.30
CA LEU A 165 -11.96 -2.05 8.59
C LEU A 165 -12.92 -3.03 7.92
N GLY A 166 -12.69 -3.32 6.64
CA GLY A 166 -13.54 -4.16 5.80
C GLY A 166 -13.66 -5.58 6.35
N TRP A 167 -12.57 -6.11 6.90
CA TRP A 167 -12.50 -7.47 7.43
C TRP A 167 -12.20 -7.52 8.93
N LEU A 168 -12.44 -6.42 9.64
CA LEU A 168 -12.45 -6.35 11.10
C LEU A 168 -11.13 -6.78 11.77
N PHE A 169 -9.98 -6.51 11.14
CA PHE A 169 -8.70 -6.64 11.84
C PHE A 169 -8.56 -5.56 12.92
N SER A 170 -9.08 -4.36 12.66
CA SER A 170 -8.89 -3.18 13.51
C SER A 170 -10.09 -2.23 13.46
N LYS A 171 -10.21 -1.36 14.46
CA LYS A 171 -11.05 -0.15 14.40
C LYS A 171 -10.28 1.00 13.72
N PRO A 172 -10.95 2.09 13.31
CA PRO A 172 -10.30 3.23 12.63
C PRO A 172 -9.02 3.74 13.31
N MET A 173 -9.08 4.05 14.61
CA MET A 173 -7.91 4.54 15.34
C MET A 173 -6.78 3.49 15.44
N ASP A 174 -7.12 2.21 15.63
CA ASP A 174 -6.12 1.13 15.71
C ASP A 174 -5.45 0.84 14.36
N ALA A 175 -6.18 1.01 13.25
CA ALA A 175 -5.65 0.91 11.90
C ALA A 175 -4.66 2.05 11.61
N VAL A 176 -5.01 3.30 11.97
CA VAL A 176 -4.09 4.44 11.84
C VAL A 176 -2.86 4.26 12.76
N ALA A 177 -3.02 3.77 13.98
CA ALA A 177 -1.90 3.43 14.86
C ALA A 177 -1.00 2.34 14.25
N SER A 178 -1.57 1.38 13.53
CA SER A 178 -0.79 0.37 12.81
C SER A 178 -0.01 0.95 11.64
N LEU A 179 -0.53 1.94 10.92
CA LEU A 179 0.25 2.70 9.93
C LEU A 179 1.40 3.49 10.58
N TYR A 180 1.18 4.09 11.75
CA TYR A 180 2.24 4.76 12.50
C TYR A 180 3.39 3.80 12.83
N ASP A 181 3.06 2.62 13.37
CA ASP A 181 4.03 1.57 13.67
C ASP A 181 4.77 1.11 12.41
N LEU A 182 4.06 0.90 11.30
CA LEU A 182 4.63 0.51 10.01
C LEU A 182 5.65 1.55 9.53
N ILE A 183 5.28 2.83 9.50
CA ILE A 183 6.16 3.93 9.07
C ILE A 183 7.41 4.00 9.95
N ASN A 184 7.25 3.91 11.27
CA ASN A 184 8.40 3.94 12.18
C ASN A 184 9.29 2.70 12.03
N ASN A 185 8.72 1.52 11.81
CA ASN A 185 9.49 0.31 11.55
C ASN A 185 10.23 0.38 10.21
N ALA A 186 9.65 0.97 9.17
CA ALA A 186 10.36 1.24 7.92
C ALA A 186 11.51 2.25 8.11
N ARG A 187 11.29 3.30 8.91
CA ARG A 187 12.32 4.30 9.26
C ARG A 187 13.49 3.73 10.05
N LYS A 188 13.28 2.68 10.85
CA LYS A 188 14.37 1.96 11.52
C LYS A 188 15.35 1.34 10.51
N ALA A 189 14.87 0.94 9.33
CA ALA A 189 15.70 0.42 8.25
C ALA A 189 16.30 1.55 7.38
N ASN A 190 15.52 2.59 7.08
CA ASN A 190 16.01 3.79 6.38
C ASN A 190 15.43 5.09 7.02
N PRO A 191 16.23 5.86 7.79
CA PRO A 191 15.75 7.08 8.44
C PRO A 191 15.45 8.24 7.48
N ASN A 192 15.82 8.13 6.20
CA ASN A 192 15.58 9.14 5.15
C ASN A 192 14.44 8.75 4.20
N LEU A 193 13.72 7.66 4.48
CA LEU A 193 12.65 7.15 3.63
C LEU A 193 11.52 8.19 3.46
N LYS A 194 11.08 8.42 2.21
CA LYS A 194 9.95 9.29 1.87
C LYS A 194 8.66 8.48 1.75
N PHE A 195 7.52 9.05 2.14
CA PHE A 195 6.24 8.32 2.12
C PHE A 195 5.13 9.13 1.45
N ALA A 196 4.56 8.58 0.38
CA ALA A 196 3.25 9.00 -0.12
C ALA A 196 2.23 7.99 0.43
N VAL A 197 1.38 8.43 1.36
CA VAL A 197 0.45 7.55 2.08
C VAL A 197 -0.96 7.87 1.65
N ALA A 198 -1.64 6.92 1.02
CA ALA A 198 -3.02 7.07 0.59
C ALA A 198 -4.00 6.89 1.75
N ASN A 199 -5.03 7.73 1.75
CA ASN A 199 -6.29 7.37 2.40
C ASN A 199 -6.95 6.20 1.64
N ILE A 200 -8.01 5.59 2.19
CA ILE A 200 -8.64 4.43 1.56
C ILE A 200 -9.95 4.84 0.86
N PRO A 201 -10.32 4.22 -0.27
CA PRO A 201 -11.56 4.57 -0.95
C PRO A 201 -12.78 4.03 -0.20
N GLN A 202 -13.95 4.58 -0.54
CA GLN A 202 -15.22 3.93 -0.24
C GLN A 202 -15.44 2.71 -1.16
N ARG A 203 -16.46 1.91 -0.84
CA ARG A 203 -16.87 0.77 -1.67
C ARG A 203 -18.38 0.70 -1.85
N SER A 204 -18.81 -0.05 -2.85
CA SER A 204 -20.21 -0.47 -2.97
C SER A 204 -20.68 -1.24 -1.73
N PHE A 205 -21.97 -1.11 -1.41
CA PHE A 205 -22.52 -1.69 -0.19
C PHE A 205 -22.43 -3.22 -0.14
N ILE A 206 -21.96 -3.75 1.00
CA ILE A 206 -21.84 -5.19 1.28
C ILE A 206 -22.57 -5.65 2.54
N GLY A 207 -23.66 -4.97 2.93
CA GLY A 207 -24.37 -5.32 4.16
C GLY A 207 -23.70 -4.80 5.44
N ARG A 208 -22.61 -4.04 5.34
CA ARG A 208 -21.90 -3.39 6.45
C ARG A 208 -22.17 -1.88 6.46
N GLY A 209 -23.24 -1.48 7.16
CA GLY A 209 -23.62 -0.06 7.28
C GLY A 209 -22.64 0.79 8.11
N ASP A 210 -21.83 0.15 8.95
CA ASP A 210 -20.79 0.78 9.75
C ASP A 210 -19.50 1.08 8.96
N LEU A 211 -19.25 0.35 7.87
CA LEU A 211 -18.01 0.46 7.11
C LEU A 211 -17.81 1.85 6.48
N PRO A 212 -18.80 2.48 5.81
CA PRO A 212 -18.64 3.83 5.25
C PRO A 212 -18.28 4.88 6.30
N VAL A 213 -18.87 4.78 7.50
CA VAL A 213 -18.59 5.66 8.64
C VAL A 213 -17.18 5.42 9.17
N SER A 214 -16.80 4.15 9.33
CA SER A 214 -15.46 3.76 9.79
C SER A 214 -14.38 4.20 8.80
N THR A 215 -14.65 4.12 7.50
CA THR A 215 -13.77 4.60 6.43
C THR A 215 -13.56 6.11 6.52
N GLU A 216 -14.64 6.87 6.70
CA GLU A 216 -14.57 8.34 6.87
C GLU A 216 -13.80 8.74 8.14
N GLU A 217 -14.05 8.04 9.24
CA GLU A 217 -13.33 8.23 10.50
C GLU A 217 -11.83 7.94 10.33
N TYR A 218 -11.47 6.81 9.73
CA TYR A 218 -10.09 6.44 9.46
C TYR A 218 -9.38 7.49 8.59
N ASN A 219 -10.01 7.90 7.48
CA ASN A 219 -9.45 8.88 6.55
C ASN A 219 -9.27 10.26 7.23
N SER A 220 -10.24 10.66 8.06
CA SER A 220 -10.15 11.91 8.85
C SER A 220 -9.01 11.87 9.86
N ILE A 221 -8.87 10.79 10.62
CA ILE A 221 -7.78 10.62 11.60
C ILE A 221 -6.42 10.62 10.87
N LEU A 222 -6.31 9.85 9.77
CA LEU A 222 -5.08 9.74 9.00
C LEU A 222 -4.63 11.11 8.47
N ARG A 223 -5.55 11.88 7.88
CA ARG A 223 -5.29 13.22 7.35
C ARG A 223 -4.73 14.18 8.42
N LEU A 224 -5.23 14.11 9.65
CA LEU A 224 -4.73 14.91 10.76
C LEU A 224 -3.39 14.41 11.32
N ALA A 225 -3.17 13.10 11.27
CA ALA A 225 -2.01 12.43 11.83
C ALA A 225 -0.74 12.56 10.99
N LEU A 226 -0.81 12.37 9.66
CA LEU A 226 0.38 12.32 8.80
C LEU A 226 1.31 13.56 8.93
N PRO A 227 0.80 14.81 8.98
CA PRO A 227 1.66 15.98 9.16
C PRO A 227 2.44 15.97 10.50
N GLN A 228 1.89 15.34 11.54
CA GLN A 228 2.55 15.23 12.85
C GLN A 228 3.66 14.17 12.87
N TRP A 229 3.61 13.22 11.93
CA TRP A 229 4.61 12.16 11.79
C TRP A 229 5.70 12.49 10.78
N SER A 230 5.46 13.48 9.92
CA SER A 230 6.38 13.96 8.90
C SER A 230 7.58 14.67 9.53
N THR A 231 8.76 14.51 8.94
CA THR A 231 9.99 15.23 9.33
C THR A 231 10.69 15.73 8.10
N GLU A 232 11.62 16.69 8.24
CA GLU A 232 12.40 17.20 7.10
C GLU A 232 13.21 16.09 6.41
N LYS A 233 13.80 15.16 7.17
CA LYS A 233 14.62 14.05 6.61
C LYS A 233 13.79 12.92 6.02
N SER A 234 12.59 12.71 6.54
CA SER A 234 11.68 11.64 6.14
C SER A 234 10.27 12.23 5.96
N PRO A 235 10.04 12.97 4.86
CA PRO A 235 8.78 13.62 4.59
C PRO A 235 7.67 12.60 4.29
N ILE A 236 6.48 12.89 4.80
CA ILE A 236 5.25 12.14 4.60
C ILE A 236 4.21 13.09 4.01
N HIS A 237 3.58 12.69 2.92
CA HIS A 237 2.47 13.42 2.30
C HIS A 237 1.28 12.51 2.05
N LEU A 238 0.08 13.06 2.25
CA LEU A 238 -1.17 12.38 2.01
C LEU A 238 -1.44 12.28 0.51
N VAL A 239 -1.86 11.11 0.06
CA VAL A 239 -2.48 10.89 -1.25
C VAL A 239 -3.99 10.85 -1.05
N GLU A 240 -4.69 11.79 -1.67
CA GLU A 240 -6.15 11.96 -1.60
C GLU A 240 -6.87 10.93 -2.49
N LEU A 241 -6.64 9.65 -2.24
CA LEU A 241 -7.14 8.57 -3.07
C LEU A 241 -8.67 8.50 -3.11
N GLN A 242 -9.34 8.64 -1.96
CA GLN A 242 -10.82 8.63 -1.88
C GLN A 242 -11.42 9.71 -2.79
N GLU A 243 -10.78 10.87 -2.86
CA GLU A 243 -11.24 12.02 -3.62
C GLU A 243 -11.05 11.84 -5.14
N HIS A 244 -10.12 10.96 -5.53
CA HIS A 244 -9.75 10.73 -6.94
C HIS A 244 -10.23 9.37 -7.50
N TYR A 245 -10.72 8.48 -6.67
CA TYR A 245 -11.22 7.16 -7.07
C TYR A 245 -12.75 7.14 -7.10
N SER A 246 -13.35 6.94 -8.28
CA SER A 246 -14.80 7.03 -8.51
C SER A 246 -15.55 5.81 -7.94
N CYS A 247 -15.63 5.76 -6.61
CA CYS A 247 -16.31 4.71 -5.87
C CYS A 247 -17.00 5.20 -4.60
N GLY A 248 -18.23 4.74 -4.39
CA GLY A 248 -19.04 4.98 -3.22
C GLY A 248 -20.07 3.88 -3.02
N MET A 249 -20.93 4.07 -2.01
CA MET A 249 -21.92 3.04 -1.63
C MET A 249 -22.94 2.74 -2.73
N SER A 250 -23.36 3.76 -3.49
CA SER A 250 -24.41 3.68 -4.50
C SER A 250 -23.89 3.37 -5.90
N ALA A 251 -22.64 3.75 -6.21
CA ALA A 251 -22.02 3.56 -7.51
C ALA A 251 -20.52 3.41 -7.35
N CYS A 252 -19.91 2.52 -8.13
CA CYS A 252 -18.46 2.28 -8.08
C CYS A 252 -17.90 1.99 -9.47
N GLU A 253 -17.95 3.01 -10.32
CA GLU A 253 -17.56 2.98 -11.74
C GLU A 253 -16.09 2.66 -11.95
N ALA A 254 -15.23 3.02 -10.98
CA ALA A 254 -13.80 2.75 -11.03
C ALA A 254 -13.44 1.29 -10.74
N SER A 255 -14.41 0.42 -10.44
CA SER A 255 -14.17 -0.96 -10.00
C SER A 255 -14.84 -2.02 -10.86
N TYR A 256 -14.39 -3.27 -10.76
CA TYR A 256 -15.08 -4.42 -11.36
C TYR A 256 -15.94 -5.23 -10.39
N ASP A 257 -15.76 -5.07 -9.08
CA ASP A 257 -16.52 -5.80 -8.05
C ASP A 257 -17.00 -4.89 -6.90
N GLY A 258 -16.99 -3.58 -7.15
CA GLY A 258 -17.41 -2.60 -6.19
C GLY A 258 -16.35 -2.18 -5.19
N LEU A 259 -15.09 -2.59 -5.37
CA LEU A 259 -13.90 -2.07 -4.67
C LEU A 259 -12.66 -2.07 -5.56
N HIS A 260 -12.31 -3.21 -6.17
CA HIS A 260 -11.03 -3.40 -6.84
C HIS A 260 -11.00 -2.72 -8.22
N PRO A 261 -9.88 -2.06 -8.57
CA PRO A 261 -9.82 -1.18 -9.73
C PRO A 261 -10.03 -1.93 -11.04
N ASN A 262 -10.93 -1.43 -11.88
CA ASN A 262 -10.92 -1.74 -13.31
C ASN A 262 -9.90 -0.86 -14.03
N ALA A 263 -9.85 -0.90 -15.37
CA ALA A 263 -8.91 -0.12 -16.15
C ALA A 263 -8.95 1.39 -15.81
N GLN A 264 -10.13 1.99 -15.67
CA GLN A 264 -10.27 3.40 -15.29
C GLN A 264 -9.79 3.64 -13.86
N GLY A 265 -10.16 2.76 -12.94
CA GLY A 265 -9.69 2.80 -11.55
C GLY A 265 -8.17 2.73 -11.43
N GLU A 266 -7.48 1.91 -12.24
CA GLU A 266 -6.02 1.84 -12.26
C GLU A 266 -5.39 3.21 -12.60
N PHE A 267 -5.94 3.91 -13.60
CA PHE A 267 -5.47 5.27 -13.95
C PHE A 267 -5.82 6.29 -12.86
N GLN A 268 -6.99 6.19 -12.23
CA GLN A 268 -7.39 7.10 -11.15
C GLN A 268 -6.49 6.99 -9.92
N ILE A 269 -6.19 5.76 -9.49
CA ILE A 269 -5.26 5.52 -8.37
C ILE A 269 -3.88 6.10 -8.72
N ALA A 270 -3.36 5.78 -9.91
CA ALA A 270 -2.06 6.30 -10.34
C ALA A 270 -2.06 7.84 -10.43
N ASN A 271 -3.11 8.45 -10.97
CA ASN A 271 -3.26 9.91 -11.04
C ASN A 271 -3.15 10.55 -9.65
N ALA A 272 -3.88 10.03 -8.66
CA ALA A 272 -3.83 10.53 -7.29
C ALA A 272 -2.40 10.52 -6.72
N PHE A 273 -1.67 9.42 -6.90
CA PHE A 273 -0.26 9.35 -6.50
C PHE A 273 0.60 10.36 -7.26
N THR A 274 0.46 10.49 -8.58
CA THR A 274 1.26 11.46 -9.36
C THR A 274 1.02 12.91 -8.94
N LEU A 275 -0.21 13.27 -8.57
CA LEU A 275 -0.52 14.60 -8.04
C LEU A 275 0.28 14.91 -6.79
N THR A 276 0.34 13.99 -5.82
CA THR A 276 1.16 14.14 -4.62
C THR A 276 2.66 14.14 -4.94
N LEU A 277 3.13 13.27 -5.85
CA LEU A 277 4.54 13.25 -6.25
C LEU A 277 4.99 14.61 -6.81
N ILE A 278 4.17 15.24 -7.63
CA ILE A 278 4.47 16.54 -8.24
C ILE A 278 4.34 17.66 -7.22
N ASN A 279 3.19 17.75 -6.54
CA ASN A 279 2.85 18.89 -5.69
C ASN A 279 3.71 18.94 -4.44
N ASP A 280 4.02 17.80 -3.85
CA ASP A 280 4.68 17.72 -2.55
C ASP A 280 6.15 17.31 -2.65
N PHE A 281 6.46 16.31 -3.47
CA PHE A 281 7.83 15.79 -3.59
C PHE A 281 8.64 16.43 -4.71
N LYS A 282 8.00 17.21 -5.59
CA LYS A 282 8.62 17.82 -6.79
C LYS A 282 9.23 16.77 -7.73
N ILE A 283 8.57 15.61 -7.82
CA ILE A 283 8.92 14.51 -8.71
C ILE A 283 7.94 14.54 -9.89
N GLY A 284 8.46 14.73 -11.10
CA GLY A 284 7.66 14.90 -12.31
C GLY A 284 7.18 16.32 -12.53
N SER A 285 6.57 16.54 -13.70
CA SER A 285 6.17 17.87 -14.19
C SER A 285 4.68 17.96 -14.56
N SER A 286 4.07 16.84 -14.93
CA SER A 286 2.64 16.75 -15.26
C SER A 286 2.03 15.46 -14.69
N PRO A 287 0.80 15.51 -14.16
CA PRO A 287 0.16 14.33 -13.58
C PRO A 287 -0.24 13.34 -14.68
N LEU A 288 -0.33 12.06 -14.33
CA LEU A 288 -0.85 11.04 -15.23
C LEU A 288 -2.31 11.37 -15.58
N ILE A 289 -2.67 11.35 -16.86
CA ILE A 289 -4.02 11.68 -17.33
C ILE A 289 -4.91 10.44 -17.23
N VAL A 290 -6.09 10.58 -16.63
CA VAL A 290 -7.14 9.54 -16.65
C VAL A 290 -7.86 9.60 -18.00
N PRO A 291 -7.78 8.56 -18.85
CA PRO A 291 -8.45 8.58 -20.15
C PRO A 291 -9.97 8.58 -19.99
N LEU A 292 -10.67 9.34 -20.83
CA LEU A 292 -12.13 9.46 -20.78
C LEU A 292 -12.86 8.21 -21.32
N ASN A 293 -12.20 7.43 -22.17
CA ASN A 293 -12.73 6.20 -22.76
C ASN A 293 -11.63 5.12 -22.73
N LEU A 294 -11.90 4.00 -22.06
CA LEU A 294 -11.02 2.83 -21.93
C LEU A 294 -11.74 1.56 -22.36
#